data_AF-A0A1X0IRJ0-F1
#
_entry.id   AF-A0A1X0IRJ0-F1
#
_cell.length_a   1.000
_cell.length_b   1.000
_cell.length_c   1.000
_cell.angle_alpha   90.00
_cell.angle_beta   90.00
_cell.angle_gamma   90.00
#
_symmetry.space_group_name_H-M   'P 1'
#
loop_
_entity.id
_entity.type
_entity.pdbx_description
1 polymer ?
#
loop_
_entity_poly.entity_id
_entity_poly.type
_entity_poly.pdbx_seq_one_letter_code
_entity_poly.pdbx_strand_id
1 'polypeptide(L)'
;MMRLGLACVALMLAAGCSNSPGITKPADVSASMSTPATSQPQVSSTLTAPHPPPNHWNDGTSYDPCLTYTAEQIRAWGADPTQVEDRGVEDRQVRGCRWVANGWSLEINVANTKASSYLDPELFDNPRPITIAGLDGVIYQGGNASAPGCTVTLPVQNASVGVLVLVFDPKRAKDVSDPCAKATEVATAVAPTLPK
;
A
#
# COMPACT_ATOMS: atom_id res chain seq x y z
N MET A 1 57.49 -14.80 -22.47
CA MET A 1 57.59 -15.82 -23.54
C MET A 1 56.86 -17.07 -23.07
N MET A 2 55.67 -17.36 -23.59
CA MET A 2 55.07 -18.71 -23.60
C MET A 2 53.97 -18.75 -24.68
N ARG A 3 53.97 -19.84 -25.44
CA ARG A 3 53.26 -20.11 -26.71
C ARG A 3 51.78 -20.44 -26.48
N LEU A 4 50.85 -19.92 -27.31
CA LEU A 4 50.26 -20.53 -28.52
C LEU A 4 49.53 -21.87 -28.31
N GLY A 5 48.21 -21.89 -28.52
CA GLY A 5 47.37 -23.09 -28.67
C GLY A 5 45.99 -22.78 -29.27
N LEU A 6 45.87 -22.98 -30.59
CA LEU A 6 44.67 -23.00 -31.45
C LEU A 6 43.58 -23.98 -30.92
N ALA A 7 42.31 -23.60 -30.82
CA ALA A 7 41.21 -23.66 -31.82
C ALA A 7 40.66 -25.06 -32.14
N CYS A 8 39.34 -25.27 -31.99
CA CYS A 8 38.45 -25.85 -33.02
C CYS A 8 36.96 -25.86 -32.62
N VAL A 9 36.13 -25.66 -33.64
CA VAL A 9 34.68 -25.41 -33.68
C VAL A 9 33.90 -26.73 -33.84
N ALA A 10 32.66 -26.80 -33.35
CA ALA A 10 31.64 -27.69 -33.92
C ALA A 10 30.24 -27.05 -33.85
N LEU A 11 29.71 -26.70 -35.03
CA LEU A 11 28.30 -26.45 -35.30
C LEU A 11 27.57 -27.78 -35.49
N MET A 12 26.32 -27.86 -35.04
CA MET A 12 25.31 -28.80 -35.55
C MET A 12 23.96 -28.08 -35.60
N LEU A 13 23.46 -27.89 -36.82
CA LEU A 13 22.07 -27.53 -37.13
C LEU A 13 21.21 -28.80 -37.16
N ALA A 14 19.97 -28.72 -36.69
CA ALA A 14 18.89 -29.59 -37.16
C ALA A 14 17.60 -28.77 -37.32
N ALA A 15 17.17 -28.63 -38.57
CA ALA A 15 15.86 -28.14 -38.97
C ALA A 15 14.83 -29.27 -38.88
N GLY A 16 13.58 -28.92 -38.58
CA GLY A 16 12.45 -29.84 -38.66
C GLY A 16 11.14 -29.08 -38.84
N CYS A 17 10.72 -28.89 -40.09
CA CYS A 17 9.36 -28.48 -40.45
C CYS A 17 8.44 -29.70 -40.40
N SER A 18 7.19 -29.52 -39.98
CA SER A 18 6.09 -30.30 -40.56
C SER A 18 4.80 -29.49 -40.51
N ASN A 19 4.41 -28.99 -41.68
CA ASN A 19 3.07 -28.52 -41.97
C ASN A 19 2.34 -29.72 -42.59
N SER A 20 1.22 -30.15 -42.01
CA SER A 20 0.32 -31.12 -42.64
C SER A 20 -1.07 -30.47 -42.82
N PRO A 21 -1.64 -30.46 -44.03
CA PRO A 21 -3.01 -30.03 -44.27
C PRO A 21 -3.96 -31.24 -44.12
N GLY A 22 -5.08 -31.05 -43.41
CA GLY A 22 -6.04 -32.12 -43.15
C GLY A 22 -7.43 -31.63 -42.74
N ILE A 23 -8.18 -31.13 -43.73
CA ILE A 23 -9.60 -31.36 -44.02
C ILE A 23 -10.59 -31.65 -42.84
N THR A 24 -11.44 -30.63 -42.59
CA THR A 24 -12.86 -30.60 -42.16
C THR A 24 -13.44 -31.65 -41.20
N LYS A 25 -13.91 -31.16 -40.03
CA LYS A 25 -15.18 -31.56 -39.39
C LYS A 25 -15.72 -30.41 -38.51
N PRO A 26 -16.99 -29.95 -38.68
CA PRO A 26 -17.65 -29.08 -37.71
C PRO A 26 -18.55 -29.90 -36.77
N ALA A 27 -18.28 -29.83 -35.47
CA ALA A 27 -19.12 -30.20 -34.29
C ALA A 27 -18.17 -30.25 -33.08
N ASP A 28 -18.36 -29.66 -31.91
CA ASP A 28 -19.51 -29.02 -31.27
C ASP A 28 -18.99 -27.82 -30.47
N VAL A 29 -19.71 -26.70 -30.48
CA VAL A 29 -19.40 -25.54 -29.64
C VAL A 29 -19.81 -25.90 -28.21
N SER A 30 -18.88 -26.44 -27.42
CA SER A 30 -18.98 -26.35 -25.96
C SER A 30 -18.79 -24.89 -25.57
N ALA A 31 -19.91 -24.20 -25.40
CA ALA A 31 -19.95 -22.90 -24.76
C ALA A 31 -19.45 -23.05 -23.32
N SER A 32 -18.16 -22.82 -23.10
CA SER A 32 -17.66 -22.51 -21.77
C SER A 32 -18.28 -21.16 -21.39
N MET A 33 -19.27 -21.21 -20.50
CA MET A 33 -19.80 -20.01 -19.84
C MET A 33 -18.68 -19.42 -18.99
N SER A 34 -17.93 -18.50 -19.58
CA SER A 34 -17.11 -17.55 -18.84
C SER A 34 -18.08 -16.67 -18.05
N THR A 35 -18.19 -16.93 -16.75
CA THR A 35 -18.85 -16.01 -15.81
C THR A 35 -18.24 -14.62 -16.00
N PRO A 36 -19.04 -13.56 -16.23
CA PRO A 36 -18.48 -12.21 -16.26
C PRO A 36 -17.89 -11.92 -14.88
N ALA A 37 -16.59 -11.68 -14.84
CA ALA A 37 -15.93 -11.12 -13.66
C ALA A 37 -16.68 -9.83 -13.32
N THR A 38 -17.36 -9.81 -12.17
CA THR A 38 -17.98 -8.60 -11.66
C THR A 38 -16.84 -7.62 -11.42
N SER A 39 -16.69 -6.65 -12.33
CA SER A 39 -15.76 -5.54 -12.15
C SER A 39 -16.18 -4.81 -10.89
N GLN A 40 -15.41 -4.95 -9.81
CA GLN A 40 -15.56 -4.09 -8.65
C GLN A 40 -15.48 -2.64 -9.13
N PRO A 41 -16.30 -1.71 -8.59
CA PRO A 41 -16.19 -0.30 -8.93
C PRO A 41 -14.75 0.13 -8.70
N GLN A 42 -14.07 0.54 -9.78
CA GLN A 42 -12.70 1.00 -9.68
C GLN A 42 -12.72 2.29 -8.86
N VAL A 43 -12.07 2.27 -7.70
CA VAL A 43 -11.94 3.44 -6.84
C VAL A 43 -11.16 4.49 -7.64
N SER A 44 -11.75 5.67 -7.87
CA SER A 44 -11.02 6.75 -8.52
C SER A 44 -9.96 7.26 -7.55
N SER A 45 -8.68 7.11 -7.92
CA SER A 45 -7.57 7.65 -7.15
C SER A 45 -7.75 9.15 -6.93
N THR A 46 -7.39 9.63 -5.73
CA THR A 46 -7.35 11.08 -5.45
C THR A 46 -6.07 11.73 -5.99
N LEU A 47 -5.07 10.95 -6.37
CA LEU A 47 -3.79 11.46 -6.88
C LEU A 47 -3.95 12.16 -8.23
N THR A 48 -3.25 13.28 -8.39
CA THR A 48 -3.22 14.07 -9.63
C THR A 48 -2.02 13.76 -10.52
N ALA A 49 -1.06 12.97 -10.00
CA ALA A 49 0.16 12.56 -10.66
C ALA A 49 0.32 11.02 -10.60
N PRO A 50 1.18 10.42 -11.45
CA PRO A 50 1.43 8.99 -11.42
C PRO A 50 1.98 8.51 -10.06
N HIS A 51 1.36 7.48 -9.50
CA HIS A 51 1.83 6.80 -8.28
C HIS A 51 3.04 5.90 -8.59
N PRO A 52 4.18 6.01 -7.87
CA PRO A 52 5.32 5.12 -8.06
C PRO A 52 4.97 3.65 -7.76
N PRO A 53 5.53 2.69 -8.50
CA PRO A 53 5.35 1.28 -8.16
C PRO A 53 6.03 0.94 -6.82
N PRO A 54 5.56 -0.12 -6.14
CA PRO A 54 6.18 -0.62 -4.91
C PRO A 54 7.63 -1.06 -5.16
N ASN A 55 8.42 -1.08 -4.10
CA ASN A 55 9.82 -1.53 -4.11
C ASN A 55 10.12 -2.40 -2.86
N HIS A 56 11.34 -2.91 -2.73
CA HIS A 56 11.73 -3.83 -1.65
C HIS A 56 11.50 -3.33 -0.20
N TRP A 57 11.29 -2.03 0.02
CA TRP A 57 10.92 -1.47 1.33
C TRP A 57 9.43 -1.52 1.60
N ASN A 58 8.61 -1.66 0.56
CA ASN A 58 7.16 -1.55 0.60
C ASN A 58 6.52 -2.41 -0.50
N ASP A 59 6.89 -3.68 -0.61
CA ASP A 59 6.29 -4.65 -1.53
C ASP A 59 5.77 -5.91 -0.83
N GLY A 60 5.79 -5.95 0.51
CA GLY A 60 5.35 -7.09 1.33
C GLY A 60 3.84 -7.35 1.35
N THR A 61 3.05 -6.53 0.66
CA THR A 61 1.62 -6.73 0.40
C THR A 61 1.21 -5.98 -0.87
N SER A 62 0.12 -6.40 -1.52
CA SER A 62 -0.47 -5.69 -2.67
C SER A 62 -1.36 -4.51 -2.27
N TYR A 63 -1.60 -4.30 -0.98
CA TYR A 63 -2.47 -3.23 -0.48
C TYR A 63 -1.91 -1.84 -0.80
N ASP A 64 -2.68 -0.96 -1.43
CA ASP A 64 -2.22 0.39 -1.77
C ASP A 64 -3.18 1.44 -1.20
N PRO A 65 -2.81 2.16 -0.13
CA PRO A 65 -3.67 3.17 0.48
C PRO A 65 -4.11 4.29 -0.48
N CYS A 66 -3.28 4.63 -1.47
CA CYS A 66 -3.59 5.68 -2.44
C CYS A 66 -4.68 5.29 -3.44
N LEU A 67 -4.89 3.98 -3.63
CA LEU A 67 -5.82 3.41 -4.60
C LEU A 67 -7.00 2.68 -3.96
N THR A 68 -7.01 2.56 -2.63
CA THR A 68 -8.03 1.79 -1.90
C THR A 68 -9.30 2.58 -1.60
N TYR A 69 -9.19 3.89 -1.39
CA TYR A 69 -10.27 4.70 -0.80
C TYR A 69 -10.88 5.71 -1.78
N THR A 70 -12.21 5.85 -1.73
CA THR A 70 -12.90 6.89 -2.49
C THR A 70 -12.74 8.25 -1.82
N ALA A 71 -12.94 9.32 -2.60
CA ALA A 71 -12.98 10.67 -2.07
C ALA A 71 -14.06 10.86 -0.98
N GLU A 72 -15.19 10.13 -1.07
CA GLU A 72 -16.24 10.12 -0.04
C GLU A 72 -15.76 9.51 1.27
N GLN A 73 -15.01 8.41 1.24
CA GLN A 73 -14.46 7.78 2.43
C GLN A 73 -13.44 8.69 3.12
N ILE A 74 -12.54 9.31 2.34
CA ILE A 74 -11.58 10.30 2.86
C ILE A 74 -12.30 11.49 3.51
N ARG A 75 -13.33 12.03 2.84
CA ARG A 75 -14.17 13.10 3.41
C ARG A 75 -14.89 12.67 4.69
N ALA A 76 -15.38 11.44 4.76
CA ALA A 76 -16.07 10.91 5.93
C ALA A 76 -15.15 10.83 7.17
N TRP A 77 -13.84 10.67 6.96
CA TRP A 77 -12.83 10.74 8.04
C TRP A 77 -12.42 12.18 8.41
N GLY A 78 -12.93 13.18 7.69
CA GLY A 78 -12.64 14.60 7.88
C GLY A 78 -11.41 15.11 7.13
N ALA A 79 -10.77 14.28 6.32
CA ALA A 79 -9.64 14.68 5.48
C ALA A 79 -10.10 15.28 4.14
N ASP A 80 -9.24 16.07 3.49
CA ASP A 80 -9.55 16.65 2.17
C ASP A 80 -9.00 15.77 1.04
N PRO A 81 -9.86 15.12 0.23
CA PRO A 81 -9.41 14.27 -0.88
C PRO A 81 -8.79 15.07 -2.04
N THR A 82 -8.93 16.40 -2.06
CA THR A 82 -8.35 17.26 -3.10
C THR A 82 -6.92 17.72 -2.75
N GLN A 83 -6.53 17.59 -1.48
CA GLN A 83 -5.20 17.96 -0.98
C GLN A 83 -4.43 16.70 -0.60
N VAL A 84 -3.97 15.95 -1.61
CA VAL A 84 -3.27 14.67 -1.41
C VAL A 84 -1.80 14.76 -1.84
N GLU A 85 -0.94 14.20 -1.02
CA GLU A 85 0.50 14.04 -1.23
C GLU A 85 0.82 12.54 -1.31
N ASP A 86 1.63 12.17 -2.31
CA ASP A 86 2.10 10.80 -2.48
C ASP A 86 3.36 10.56 -1.64
N ARG A 87 3.22 9.77 -0.57
CA ARG A 87 4.33 9.44 0.33
C ARG A 87 5.42 8.65 -0.37
N GLY A 88 5.06 7.84 -1.37
CA GLY A 88 6.01 7.07 -2.17
C GLY A 88 6.86 7.92 -3.10
N VAL A 89 6.52 9.20 -3.31
CA VAL A 89 7.37 10.19 -4.01
C VAL A 89 8.33 10.87 -3.03
N GLU A 90 7.85 11.20 -1.83
CA GLU A 90 8.65 11.89 -0.80
C GLU A 90 9.66 10.99 -0.09
N ASP A 91 9.25 9.77 0.25
CA ASP A 91 10.06 8.78 0.92
C ASP A 91 9.85 7.40 0.28
N ARG A 92 10.86 6.91 -0.42
CA ARG A 92 10.81 5.61 -1.11
C ARG A 92 10.78 4.42 -0.16
N GLN A 93 11.02 4.59 1.14
CA GLN A 93 10.90 3.50 2.12
C GLN A 93 9.45 3.13 2.38
N VAL A 94 8.51 4.06 2.19
CA VAL A 94 7.08 3.83 2.33
C VAL A 94 6.36 3.95 0.99
N ARG A 95 5.15 3.40 0.91
CA ARG A 95 4.18 3.77 -0.12
C ARG A 95 2.88 4.16 0.57
N GLY A 96 2.16 5.14 0.05
CA GLY A 96 0.93 5.60 0.68
C GLY A 96 0.62 7.05 0.36
N CYS A 97 -0.48 7.54 0.93
CA CYS A 97 -0.98 8.87 0.67
C CYS A 97 -1.18 9.63 1.97
N ARG A 98 -0.94 10.94 1.91
CA ARG A 98 -1.31 11.89 2.97
C ARG A 98 -2.33 12.88 2.45
N TRP A 99 -3.46 12.96 3.12
CA TRP A 99 -4.51 13.92 2.86
C TRP A 99 -4.44 15.04 3.90
N VAL A 100 -4.30 16.27 3.43
CA VAL A 100 -4.13 17.45 4.28
C VAL A 100 -5.46 18.15 4.47
N ALA A 101 -5.90 18.27 5.71
CA ALA A 101 -7.10 19.00 6.10
C ALA A 101 -6.74 20.31 6.81
N ASN A 102 -7.77 21.02 7.28
CA ASN A 102 -7.58 22.29 7.96
C ASN A 102 -6.89 22.12 9.32
N GLY A 103 -5.57 22.33 9.34
CA GLY A 103 -4.74 22.29 10.55
C GLY A 103 -4.25 20.90 10.97
N TRP A 104 -4.52 19.87 10.18
CA TRP A 104 -4.06 18.51 10.45
C TRP A 104 -3.96 17.69 9.16
N SER A 105 -3.32 16.52 9.21
CA SER A 105 -3.24 15.59 8.09
C SER A 105 -3.49 14.16 8.51
N LEU A 106 -4.08 13.37 7.60
CA LEU A 106 -4.19 11.92 7.68
C LEU A 106 -3.20 11.29 6.69
N GLU A 107 -2.29 10.47 7.16
CA GLU A 107 -1.43 9.63 6.33
C GLU A 107 -1.78 8.16 6.53
N ILE A 108 -1.90 7.42 5.42
CA ILE A 108 -1.99 5.96 5.45
C ILE A 108 -0.87 5.44 4.55
N ASN A 109 0.04 4.67 5.14
CA ASN A 109 1.24 4.18 4.46
C ASN A 109 1.48 2.70 4.71
N VAL A 110 2.35 2.10 3.91
CA VAL A 110 2.80 0.73 4.03
C VAL A 110 4.32 0.68 4.04
N ALA A 111 4.87 -0.11 4.95
CA ALA A 111 6.29 -0.42 5.06
C ALA A 111 6.49 -1.92 5.34
N ASN A 112 7.59 -2.49 4.85
CA ASN A 112 8.03 -3.87 5.11
C ASN A 112 8.65 -4.01 6.52
N THR A 113 8.09 -3.30 7.50
CA THR A 113 8.43 -3.40 8.92
C THR A 113 7.31 -4.15 9.62
N LYS A 114 7.65 -5.08 10.52
CA LYS A 114 6.65 -5.79 11.31
C LYS A 114 5.96 -4.80 12.26
N ALA A 115 4.64 -4.91 12.42
CA ALA A 115 3.89 -4.04 13.34
C ALA A 115 4.47 -4.06 14.77
N SER A 116 4.90 -5.22 15.27
CA SER A 116 5.50 -5.35 16.60
C SER A 116 6.83 -4.61 16.79
N SER A 117 7.55 -4.27 15.70
CA SER A 117 8.78 -3.46 15.80
C SER A 117 8.50 -2.04 16.30
N TYR A 118 7.26 -1.56 16.16
CA TYR A 118 6.84 -0.25 16.66
C TYR A 118 6.59 -0.22 18.18
N LEU A 119 6.76 -1.34 18.88
CA LEU A 119 6.69 -1.39 20.35
C LEU A 119 8.00 -1.00 21.05
N ASP A 120 9.06 -0.71 20.31
CA ASP A 120 10.36 -0.36 20.87
C ASP A 120 10.34 1.05 21.50
N PRO A 121 10.42 1.18 22.84
CA PRO A 121 10.39 2.47 23.51
C PRO A 121 11.67 3.29 23.33
N GLU A 122 12.75 2.71 22.78
CA GLU A 122 13.95 3.47 22.41
C GLU A 122 13.76 4.24 21.10
N LEU A 123 12.83 3.82 20.25
CA LEU A 123 12.59 4.37 18.92
C LEU A 123 11.28 5.14 18.80
N PHE A 124 10.25 4.76 19.57
CA PHE A 124 8.91 5.31 19.49
C PHE A 124 8.47 5.88 20.83
N ASP A 125 7.71 6.99 20.80
CA ASP A 125 7.23 7.63 22.01
C ASP A 125 5.93 6.97 22.50
N ASN A 126 5.91 6.62 23.79
CA ASN A 126 4.78 5.98 24.47
C ASN A 126 4.11 4.83 23.66
N PRO A 127 4.88 3.86 23.14
CA PRO A 127 4.31 2.80 22.31
C PRO A 127 3.55 1.81 23.18
N ARG A 128 2.40 1.35 22.70
CA ARG A 128 1.56 0.37 23.41
C ARG A 128 0.83 -0.55 22.44
N PRO A 129 0.56 -1.81 22.85
CA PRO A 129 -0.27 -2.71 22.05
C PRO A 129 -1.71 -2.21 21.97
N ILE A 130 -2.36 -2.47 20.84
CA ILE A 130 -3.80 -2.21 20.63
C ILE A 130 -4.38 -3.30 19.72
N THR A 131 -5.65 -3.66 19.93
CA THR A 131 -6.36 -4.59 19.04
C THR A 131 -7.42 -3.82 18.26
N ILE A 132 -7.34 -3.89 16.92
CA ILE A 132 -8.31 -3.25 16.01
C ILE A 132 -8.89 -4.32 15.09
N ALA A 133 -10.21 -4.53 15.17
CA ALA A 133 -10.92 -5.53 14.37
C ALA A 133 -10.26 -6.93 14.40
N GLY A 134 -9.72 -7.32 15.56
CA GLY A 134 -9.02 -8.61 15.77
C GLY A 134 -7.58 -8.67 15.25
N LEU A 135 -7.02 -7.56 14.76
CA LEU A 135 -5.60 -7.43 14.42
C LEU A 135 -4.81 -6.89 15.61
N ASP A 136 -3.73 -7.57 15.97
CA ASP A 136 -2.79 -7.12 17.00
C ASP A 136 -1.85 -6.07 16.42
N GLY A 137 -2.18 -4.81 16.69
CA GLY A 137 -1.44 -3.64 16.25
C GLY A 137 -0.70 -2.93 17.36
N VAL A 138 -0.12 -1.79 17.01
CA VAL A 138 0.63 -0.91 17.91
C VAL A 138 0.13 0.50 17.72
N ILE A 139 0.00 1.25 18.81
CA ILE A 139 -0.23 2.69 18.77
C ILE A 139 0.90 3.40 19.51
N TYR A 140 1.40 4.48 18.93
CA TYR A 140 2.48 5.28 19.51
C TYR A 140 2.30 6.76 19.18
N GLN A 141 2.84 7.61 20.03
CA GLN A 141 2.82 9.07 19.87
C GLN A 141 3.99 9.53 19.01
N GLY A 142 3.85 10.70 18.39
CA GLY A 142 4.90 11.29 17.58
C GLY A 142 4.74 12.80 17.43
N GLY A 143 5.58 13.40 16.59
CA GLY A 143 5.61 14.84 16.41
C GLY A 143 6.24 15.56 17.61
N ASN A 144 5.73 16.75 17.95
CA ASN A 144 6.20 17.53 19.09
C ASN A 144 5.02 18.29 19.73
N ALA A 145 5.26 19.02 20.83
CA ALA A 145 4.20 19.72 21.55
C ALA A 145 3.40 20.74 20.69
N SER A 146 4.02 21.32 19.66
CA SER A 146 3.37 22.26 18.74
C SER A 146 2.68 21.57 17.55
N ALA A 147 3.06 20.33 17.27
CA ALA A 147 2.50 19.51 16.21
C ALA A 147 2.36 18.05 16.67
N PRO A 148 1.44 17.75 17.60
CA PRO A 148 1.31 16.40 18.13
C PRO A 148 0.78 15.45 17.06
N GLY A 149 1.30 14.23 17.05
CA GLY A 149 0.86 13.17 16.16
C GLY A 149 0.69 11.84 16.87
N CYS A 150 0.01 10.92 16.20
CA CYS A 150 -0.17 9.57 16.68
C CYS A 150 -0.33 8.62 15.50
N THR A 151 0.28 7.44 15.59
CA THR A 151 0.22 6.41 14.56
C THR A 151 -0.36 5.13 15.14
N VAL A 152 -1.32 4.54 14.43
CA VAL A 152 -1.74 3.15 14.63
C VAL A 152 -1.14 2.30 13.51
N THR A 153 -0.34 1.30 13.87
CA THR A 153 0.27 0.37 12.93
C THR A 153 -0.42 -0.99 13.03
N LEU A 154 -0.96 -1.48 11.91
CA LEU A 154 -1.63 -2.77 11.79
C LEU A 154 -0.81 -3.75 10.94
N PRO A 155 -0.76 -5.05 11.29
CA PRO A 155 -0.10 -6.05 10.45
C PRO A 155 -0.87 -6.30 9.16
N VAL A 156 -0.15 -6.51 8.05
CA VAL A 156 -0.72 -6.95 6.76
C VAL A 156 0.29 -7.81 6.01
N GLN A 157 0.04 -9.12 5.92
CA GLN A 157 0.93 -10.06 5.22
C GLN A 157 2.40 -9.92 5.67
N ASN A 158 3.33 -9.56 4.77
CA ASN A 158 4.75 -9.36 5.08
C ASN A 158 5.12 -7.88 5.34
N ALA A 159 4.13 -7.03 5.63
CA ALA A 159 4.28 -5.60 5.84
C ALA A 159 3.42 -5.13 7.02
N SER A 160 3.39 -3.82 7.24
CA SER A 160 2.44 -3.16 8.12
C SER A 160 1.83 -1.94 7.45
N VAL A 161 0.60 -1.58 7.85
CA VAL A 161 -0.07 -0.34 7.49
C VAL A 161 -0.02 0.62 8.65
N GLY A 162 0.59 1.79 8.47
CA GLY A 162 0.55 2.89 9.42
C GLY A 162 -0.58 3.85 9.10
N VAL A 163 -1.40 4.19 10.09
CA VAL A 163 -2.42 5.24 10.06
C VAL A 163 -1.94 6.36 10.98
N LEU A 164 -1.35 7.40 10.40
CA LEU A 164 -0.78 8.55 11.10
C LEU A 164 -1.71 9.76 11.02
N VAL A 165 -1.98 10.36 12.16
CA VAL A 165 -2.63 11.67 12.27
C VAL A 165 -1.62 12.66 12.85
N LEU A 166 -1.44 13.79 12.18
CA LEU A 166 -0.57 14.89 12.64
C LEU A 166 -1.38 16.19 12.71
N VAL A 167 -1.43 16.83 13.88
CA VAL A 167 -2.12 18.11 14.08
C VAL A 167 -1.11 19.24 14.11
N PHE A 168 -0.88 19.91 12.97
CA PHE A 168 0.13 20.97 12.86
C PHE A 168 -0.40 22.39 13.14
N ASP A 169 -1.72 22.57 13.22
CA ASP A 169 -2.35 23.80 13.69
C ASP A 169 -3.60 23.48 14.54
N PRO A 170 -3.44 23.33 15.86
CA PRO A 170 -4.54 22.99 16.77
C PRO A 170 -5.70 24.01 16.78
N LYS A 171 -5.45 25.28 16.41
CA LYS A 171 -6.52 26.30 16.36
C LYS A 171 -7.46 26.07 15.17
N ARG A 172 -6.94 25.46 14.10
CA ARG A 172 -7.68 25.14 12.88
C ARG A 172 -8.23 23.71 12.89
N ALA A 173 -7.54 22.77 13.52
CA ALA A 173 -7.94 21.36 13.65
C ALA A 173 -9.03 21.12 14.72
N LYS A 174 -10.13 21.86 14.65
CA LYS A 174 -11.20 21.83 15.68
C LYS A 174 -11.84 20.45 15.88
N ASP A 175 -11.86 19.64 14.81
CA ASP A 175 -12.48 18.32 14.80
C ASP A 175 -11.50 17.19 15.20
N VAL A 176 -10.24 17.53 15.49
CA VAL A 176 -9.19 16.59 15.90
C VAL A 176 -8.47 17.12 17.14
N SER A 177 -9.11 16.97 18.30
CA SER A 177 -8.52 17.35 19.59
C SER A 177 -7.53 16.31 20.13
N ASP A 178 -7.70 15.04 19.76
CA ASP A 178 -6.82 13.93 20.11
C ASP A 178 -6.39 13.17 18.84
N PRO A 179 -5.11 13.27 18.41
CA PRO A 179 -4.63 12.56 17.24
C PRO A 179 -4.68 11.04 17.40
N CYS A 180 -4.53 10.49 18.61
CA CYS A 180 -4.60 9.05 18.84
C CYS A 180 -6.03 8.53 18.72
N ALA A 181 -7.02 9.27 19.21
CA ALA A 181 -8.43 8.93 19.01
C ALA A 181 -8.78 8.92 17.51
N LYS A 182 -8.37 9.95 16.76
CA LYS A 182 -8.62 10.03 15.32
C LYS A 182 -7.87 8.94 14.53
N ALA A 183 -6.61 8.65 14.86
CA ALA A 183 -5.85 7.57 14.23
C ALA A 183 -6.51 6.20 14.48
N THR A 184 -7.03 5.96 15.69
CA THR A 184 -7.76 4.73 16.05
C THR A 184 -9.08 4.61 15.30
N GLU A 185 -9.84 5.70 15.18
CA GLU A 185 -11.08 5.76 14.40
C GLU A 185 -10.82 5.37 12.94
N VAL A 186 -9.84 5.99 12.29
CA VAL A 186 -9.52 5.71 10.89
C VAL A 186 -8.94 4.30 10.74
N ALA A 187 -8.06 3.85 11.64
CA ALA A 187 -7.52 2.49 11.63
C ALA A 187 -8.63 1.43 11.76
N THR A 188 -9.69 1.71 12.50
CA THR A 188 -10.86 0.83 12.61
C THR A 188 -11.61 0.71 11.28
N ALA A 189 -11.68 1.79 10.49
CA ALA A 189 -12.25 1.77 9.14
C ALA A 189 -11.31 1.11 8.12
N VAL A 190 -9.99 1.21 8.30
CA VAL A 190 -8.95 0.63 7.44
C VAL A 190 -8.85 -0.89 7.61
N ALA A 191 -8.85 -1.38 8.85
CA ALA A 191 -8.62 -2.78 9.19
C ALA A 191 -9.43 -3.81 8.35
N PRO A 192 -10.74 -3.63 8.08
CA PRO A 192 -11.49 -4.58 7.26
C PRO A 192 -11.09 -4.61 5.78
N THR A 193 -10.34 -3.61 5.30
CA THR A 193 -9.85 -3.55 3.91
C THR A 193 -8.51 -4.26 3.69
N LEU A 194 -7.83 -4.62 4.79
CA LEU A 194 -6.51 -5.22 4.72
C LEU A 194 -6.57 -6.67 4.22
N PRO A 195 -5.72 -7.05 3.24
CA PRO A 195 -5.51 -8.44 2.88
C PRO A 195 -5.14 -9.28 4.11
N LYS A 196 -5.70 -10.49 4.16
CA LYS A 196 -5.36 -11.48 5.19
C LYS A 196 -4.06 -12.20 4.86
#